data_AF-A0A537EY39-F1
#
_entry.id   AF-A0A537EY39-F1
#
_cell.length_a   1.000
_cell.length_b   1.000
_cell.length_c   1.000
_cell.angle_alpha   90.00
_cell.angle_beta   90.00
_cell.angle_gamma   90.00
#
_symmetry.space_group_name_H-M   'P 1'
#
loop_
_entity.id
_entity.type
_entity.pdbx_description
1 polymer ?
#
loop_
_entity_poly.entity_id
_entity_poly.type
_entity_poly.pdbx_seq_one_letter_code
_entity_poly.pdbx_strand_id
1 'polypeptide(L)'
;MRAQSLIRESAKLADEKAFASLLTDSIRESIEDTLGKNVLALLVSKGLLDDAQNPRELERQLNSTFGNASAVLERIIVKGLYQKLRIPFDSNLSFDYAKALEVARNVQLVESRRK
;
A
#
# COMPACT_ATOMS: atom_id res chain seq x y z
N MET A 1 13.03 25.27 20.42
CA MET A 1 12.26 24.01 20.27
C MET A 1 11.30 23.98 19.08
N ARG A 2 10.57 25.06 18.71
CA ARG A 2 9.61 25.08 17.58
C ARG A 2 10.17 24.72 16.19
N ALA A 3 11.41 25.11 15.87
CA ALA A 3 12.00 24.81 14.56
C ALA A 3 12.29 23.31 14.37
N GLN A 4 12.73 22.62 15.42
CA GLN A 4 13.00 21.16 15.36
C GLN A 4 11.71 20.33 15.29
N SER A 5 10.60 20.81 15.88
CA SER A 5 9.31 20.12 15.75
C SER A 5 8.75 20.23 14.33
N LEU A 6 8.85 21.40 13.70
CA LEU A 6 8.37 21.63 12.33
C LEU A 6 9.16 20.84 11.28
N ILE A 7 10.49 20.71 11.45
CA ILE A 7 11.33 19.90 10.56
C ILE A 7 11.02 18.40 10.69
N ARG A 8 10.74 17.92 11.92
CA ARG A 8 10.34 16.53 12.13
C ARG A 8 8.98 16.23 11.53
N GLU A 9 8.05 17.18 11.61
CA GLU A 9 6.71 17.05 11.05
C GLU A 9 6.73 17.06 9.51
N SER A 10 7.51 17.95 8.89
CA SER A 10 7.66 17.99 7.44
C SER A 10 8.34 16.74 6.87
N ALA A 11 9.37 16.22 7.55
CA ALA A 11 10.03 14.96 7.15
C ALA A 11 9.07 13.77 7.24
N LYS A 12 8.27 13.70 8.31
CA LYS A 12 7.26 12.65 8.48
C LYS A 12 6.19 12.70 7.38
N LEU A 13 5.71 13.90 7.02
CA LEU A 13 4.74 14.07 5.93
C LEU A 13 5.32 13.67 4.57
N ALA A 14 6.60 13.97 4.33
CA ALA A 14 7.29 13.56 3.10
C ALA A 14 7.42 12.03 3.01
N ASP A 15 7.79 11.38 4.10
CA ASP A 15 7.88 9.92 4.21
C ASP A 15 6.50 9.25 3.97
N GLU A 16 5.44 9.78 4.58
CA GLU A 16 4.07 9.28 4.41
C GLU A 16 3.62 9.39 2.95
N LYS A 17 3.88 10.54 2.30
CA LYS A 17 3.55 10.74 0.88
C LYS A 17 4.34 9.80 -0.02
N ALA A 18 5.61 9.55 0.29
CA ALA A 18 6.44 8.64 -0.49
C ALA A 18 5.94 7.19 -0.37
N PHE A 19 5.62 6.72 0.83
CA PHE A 19 5.05 5.38 1.04
C PHE A 19 3.75 5.21 0.28
N ALA A 20 2.91 6.21 0.37
CA ALA A 20 1.60 6.15 -0.20
C ALA A 20 1.63 6.19 -1.73
N SER A 21 2.56 6.94 -2.35
CA SER A 21 2.82 6.84 -3.79
C SER A 21 3.27 5.43 -4.19
N LEU A 22 4.23 4.85 -3.46
CA LEU A 22 4.72 3.50 -3.71
C LEU A 22 3.59 2.46 -3.60
N LEU A 23 2.71 2.62 -2.60
CA LEU A 23 1.56 1.75 -2.40
C LEU A 23 0.58 1.87 -3.57
N THR A 24 0.21 3.10 -4.00
CA THR A 24 -0.65 3.32 -5.16
C THR A 24 -0.08 2.67 -6.43
N ASP A 25 1.21 2.86 -6.70
CA ASP A 25 1.86 2.28 -7.87
C ASP A 25 1.88 0.74 -7.78
N SER A 26 2.16 0.20 -6.59
CA SER A 26 2.13 -1.25 -6.36
C SER A 26 0.74 -1.83 -6.59
N ILE A 27 -0.31 -1.15 -6.13
CA ILE A 27 -1.70 -1.59 -6.33
C ILE A 27 -2.03 -1.61 -7.82
N ARG A 28 -1.73 -0.53 -8.55
CA ARG A 28 -2.00 -0.42 -9.99
C ARG A 28 -1.32 -1.55 -10.77
N GLU A 29 -0.02 -1.71 -10.58
CA GLU A 29 0.76 -2.74 -11.28
C GLU A 29 0.29 -4.15 -10.91
N SER A 30 0.12 -4.45 -9.61
CA SER A 30 -0.26 -5.81 -9.18
C SER A 30 -1.63 -6.23 -9.70
N ILE A 31 -2.58 -5.30 -9.71
CA ILE A 31 -3.93 -5.54 -10.22
C ILE A 31 -3.91 -5.67 -11.74
N GLU A 32 -3.18 -4.81 -12.44
CA GLU A 32 -3.03 -4.90 -13.88
C GLU A 32 -2.40 -6.23 -14.31
N ASP A 33 -1.31 -6.63 -13.66
CA ASP A 33 -0.57 -7.85 -13.97
C ASP A 33 -1.35 -9.12 -13.63
N THR A 34 -2.14 -9.11 -12.55
CA THR A 34 -2.85 -10.31 -12.08
C THR A 34 -4.25 -10.44 -12.66
N LEU A 35 -4.98 -9.33 -12.78
CA LEU A 35 -6.41 -9.30 -13.14
C LEU A 35 -6.70 -8.61 -14.47
N GLY A 36 -5.71 -7.92 -15.03
CA GLY A 36 -5.80 -7.25 -16.33
C GLY A 36 -6.26 -5.80 -16.24
N LYS A 37 -5.92 -5.05 -17.29
CA LYS A 37 -6.22 -3.61 -17.46
C LYS A 37 -7.69 -3.24 -17.30
N ASN A 38 -8.61 -4.10 -17.72
CA ASN A 38 -10.05 -3.83 -17.63
C ASN A 38 -10.54 -3.81 -16.18
N VAL A 39 -10.02 -4.70 -15.34
CA VAL A 39 -10.35 -4.74 -13.90
C VAL A 39 -9.75 -3.53 -13.20
N LEU A 40 -8.51 -3.15 -13.53
CA LEU A 40 -7.90 -1.93 -13.02
C LEU A 40 -8.71 -0.68 -13.37
N ALA A 41 -9.12 -0.54 -14.64
CA ALA A 41 -9.92 0.60 -15.09
C ALA A 41 -11.27 0.69 -14.36
N LEU A 42 -11.92 -0.45 -14.12
CA LEU A 42 -13.16 -0.50 -13.35
C LEU A 42 -12.92 -0.02 -11.91
N LEU A 43 -11.85 -0.49 -11.26
CA LEU A 43 -11.50 -0.11 -9.89
C LEU A 43 -11.20 1.37 -9.74
N VAL A 44 -10.44 1.94 -10.69
CA VAL A 44 -10.18 3.37 -10.78
C VAL A 44 -11.49 4.15 -10.94
N SER A 45 -12.41 3.68 -11.80
CA SER A 45 -13.71 4.35 -12.01
C SER A 45 -14.59 4.39 -10.77
N LYS A 46 -14.34 3.50 -9.80
CA LYS A 46 -15.04 3.40 -8.52
C LYS A 46 -14.38 4.20 -7.39
N GLY A 47 -13.30 4.91 -7.68
CA GLY A 47 -12.55 5.71 -6.70
C GLY A 47 -11.72 4.88 -5.73
N LEU A 48 -11.51 3.58 -5.99
CA LEU A 48 -10.85 2.67 -5.06
C LEU A 48 -9.36 3.00 -4.84
N LEU A 49 -8.77 3.82 -5.71
CA LEU A 49 -7.38 4.29 -5.59
C LEU A 49 -7.27 5.75 -5.13
N ASP A 50 -8.39 6.43 -4.93
CA ASP A 50 -8.40 7.85 -4.56
C ASP A 50 -7.86 8.05 -3.14
N ASP A 51 -8.13 7.06 -2.26
CA ASP A 51 -7.72 7.05 -0.86
C ASP A 51 -6.61 6.02 -0.57
N ALA A 52 -5.86 5.56 -1.58
CA ALA A 52 -4.76 4.60 -1.40
C ALA A 52 -3.67 5.10 -0.40
N GLN A 53 -3.67 6.39 -0.09
CA GLN A 53 -2.83 7.02 0.94
C GLN A 53 -3.24 6.65 2.37
N ASN A 54 -4.47 6.17 2.57
CA ASN A 54 -4.97 5.66 3.83
C ASN A 54 -5.23 4.14 3.71
N PRO A 55 -4.28 3.29 4.16
CA PRO A 55 -4.40 1.84 4.19
C PRO A 55 -5.75 1.28 4.67
N ARG A 56 -6.31 1.88 5.73
CA ARG A 56 -7.57 1.44 6.33
C ARG A 56 -8.77 1.80 5.46
N GLU A 57 -8.69 2.93 4.77
CA GLU A 57 -9.75 3.35 3.85
C GLU A 57 -9.74 2.48 2.59
N LEU A 58 -8.56 2.18 2.07
CA LEU A 58 -8.41 1.23 0.98
C LEU A 58 -8.93 -0.17 1.36
N GLU A 59 -8.58 -0.68 2.55
CA GLU A 59 -9.11 -1.95 3.07
C GLU A 59 -10.65 -1.91 3.18
N ARG A 60 -11.21 -0.82 3.72
CA ARG A 60 -12.66 -0.60 3.82
C ARG A 60 -13.32 -0.60 2.44
N GLN A 61 -12.74 0.08 1.45
CA GLN A 61 -13.25 0.17 0.09
C GLN A 61 -13.17 -1.18 -0.63
N LEU A 62 -12.07 -1.93 -0.46
CA LEU A 62 -11.91 -3.28 -0.97
C LEU A 62 -12.98 -4.22 -0.38
N ASN A 63 -13.14 -4.23 0.94
CA ASN A 63 -14.16 -5.05 1.60
C ASN A 63 -15.58 -4.64 1.20
N SER A 64 -15.88 -3.34 1.10
CA SER A 64 -17.19 -2.85 0.68
C SER A 64 -17.53 -3.18 -0.77
N THR A 65 -16.52 -3.30 -1.64
CA THR A 65 -16.72 -3.55 -3.09
C THR A 65 -16.73 -5.04 -3.41
N PHE A 66 -15.88 -5.82 -2.75
CA PHE A 66 -15.61 -7.23 -3.08
C PHE A 66 -16.06 -8.23 -2.00
N GLY A 67 -16.46 -7.75 -0.83
CA GLY A 67 -16.77 -8.60 0.32
C GLY A 67 -15.62 -9.55 0.63
N ASN A 68 -15.93 -10.84 0.78
CA ASN A 68 -14.94 -11.88 1.07
C ASN A 68 -13.79 -11.99 0.04
N ALA A 69 -13.99 -11.50 -1.19
CA ALA A 69 -12.93 -11.50 -2.21
C ALA A 69 -11.87 -10.40 -1.99
N SER A 70 -12.10 -9.45 -1.06
CA SER A 70 -11.12 -8.42 -0.70
C SER A 70 -9.81 -9.03 -0.21
N ALA A 71 -9.88 -10.11 0.58
CA ALA A 71 -8.70 -10.78 1.14
C ALA A 71 -7.74 -11.30 0.05
N VAL A 72 -8.27 -11.69 -1.12
CA VAL A 72 -7.43 -12.10 -2.26
C VAL A 72 -6.75 -10.89 -2.89
N LEU A 73 -7.48 -9.79 -3.05
CA LEU A 73 -6.94 -8.53 -3.59
C LEU A 73 -5.87 -7.93 -2.66
N GLU A 74 -6.12 -7.92 -1.35
CA GLU A 74 -5.17 -7.48 -0.34
C GLU A 74 -3.85 -8.27 -0.43
N ARG A 75 -3.93 -9.60 -0.61
CA ARG A 75 -2.75 -10.45 -0.81
C ARG A 75 -2.00 -10.13 -2.11
N ILE A 76 -2.73 -9.89 -3.21
CA ILE A 76 -2.14 -9.49 -4.50
C ILE A 76 -1.38 -8.17 -4.32
N ILE A 77 -2.00 -7.18 -3.67
CA ILE A 77 -1.42 -5.86 -3.40
C ILE A 77 -0.15 -5.99 -2.55
N VAL A 78 -0.22 -6.70 -1.42
CA VAL A 78 0.93 -6.88 -0.53
C VAL A 78 2.05 -7.62 -1.25
N LYS A 79 1.74 -8.65 -2.03
CA LYS A 79 2.75 -9.40 -2.78
C LYS A 79 3.53 -8.49 -3.74
N GLY A 80 2.85 -7.64 -4.51
CA GLY A 80 3.54 -6.71 -5.40
C GLY A 80 4.31 -5.62 -4.66
N LEU A 81 3.77 -5.09 -3.56
CA LEU A 81 4.48 -4.14 -2.70
C LEU A 81 5.76 -4.75 -2.12
N TYR A 82 5.68 -5.99 -1.63
CA TYR A 82 6.82 -6.71 -1.06
C TYR A 82 7.87 -7.01 -2.11
N GLN A 83 7.48 -7.34 -3.34
CA GLN A 83 8.41 -7.51 -4.45
C GLN A 83 9.18 -6.21 -4.74
N LYS A 84 8.52 -5.05 -4.76
CA LYS A 84 9.19 -3.75 -4.94
C LYS A 84 10.17 -3.42 -3.82
N LEU A 85 9.81 -3.74 -2.58
CA LEU A 85 10.63 -3.52 -1.40
C LEU A 85 11.60 -4.67 -1.10
N ARG A 86 11.67 -5.69 -1.96
CA ARG A 86 12.50 -6.90 -1.78
C ARG A 86 12.26 -7.61 -0.44
N ILE A 87 11.04 -7.55 0.06
CA ILE A 87 10.60 -8.25 1.27
C ILE A 87 10.13 -9.67 0.88
N PRO A 88 10.57 -10.73 1.57
CA PRO A 88 10.04 -12.08 1.33
C PRO A 88 8.55 -12.14 1.67
N PHE A 89 7.74 -12.69 0.77
CA PHE A 89 6.31 -12.92 1.00
C PHE A 89 6.05 -14.40 1.22
N ASP A 90 5.57 -14.77 2.42
CA ASP A 90 5.15 -16.13 2.73
C ASP A 90 3.63 -16.28 2.59
N SER A 91 3.22 -17.06 1.59
CA SER A 91 1.81 -17.33 1.30
C SER A 91 1.13 -18.27 2.31
N ASN A 92 1.90 -19.01 3.12
CA ASN A 92 1.40 -20.05 4.02
C ASN A 92 1.02 -19.54 5.42
N LEU A 93 1.36 -18.28 5.74
CA LEU A 93 1.05 -17.68 7.03
C LEU A 93 -0.36 -17.06 7.06
N SER A 94 -0.90 -16.93 8.29
CA SER A 94 -2.09 -16.11 8.53
C SER A 94 -1.83 -14.69 8.04
N PHE A 95 -2.63 -14.23 7.09
CA PHE A 95 -2.43 -12.94 6.45
C PHE A 95 -3.22 -11.85 7.17
N ASP A 96 -2.53 -10.78 7.53
CA ASP A 96 -3.06 -9.59 8.19
C ASP A 96 -2.59 -8.39 7.36
N TYR A 97 -3.52 -7.78 6.63
CA TYR A 97 -3.23 -6.72 5.67
C TYR A 97 -2.60 -5.50 6.35
N ALA A 98 -3.14 -5.07 7.49
CA ALA A 98 -2.65 -3.92 8.23
C ALA A 98 -1.21 -4.13 8.72
N LYS A 99 -0.89 -5.30 9.29
CA LYS A 99 0.48 -5.63 9.69
C LYS A 99 1.43 -5.70 8.51
N ALA A 100 0.99 -6.26 7.38
CA ALA A 100 1.83 -6.36 6.20
C ALA A 100 2.23 -4.97 5.67
N LEU A 101 1.29 -4.01 5.67
CA LEU A 101 1.56 -2.63 5.29
C LEU A 101 2.45 -1.89 6.29
N GLU A 102 2.32 -2.18 7.59
CA GLU A 102 3.21 -1.63 8.62
C GLU A 102 4.67 -2.08 8.39
N VAL A 103 4.88 -3.37 8.10
CA VAL A 103 6.20 -3.92 7.76
C VAL A 103 6.77 -3.22 6.52
N ALA A 104 5.98 -3.10 5.44
CA ALA A 104 6.41 -2.42 4.22
C ALA A 104 6.80 -0.96 4.47
N ARG A 105 6.00 -0.24 5.25
CA ARG A 105 6.27 1.16 5.64
C ARG A 105 7.59 1.26 6.40
N ASN A 106 7.82 0.38 7.37
CA ASN A 106 9.06 0.39 8.15
C ASN A 106 10.29 0.11 7.29
N VAL A 107 10.21 -0.84 6.35
CA VAL A 107 11.31 -1.13 5.42
C VAL A 107 11.61 0.07 4.54
N GLN A 108 10.59 0.67 3.92
CA GLN A 108 10.79 1.84 3.07
C GLN A 108 11.37 3.02 3.86
N LEU A 109 10.91 3.28 5.09
CA LEU A 109 11.48 4.32 5.96
C LEU A 109 12.98 4.08 6.23
N VAL A 110 13.38 2.83 6.46
CA VAL A 110 14.79 2.47 6.66
C VAL A 110 15.60 2.68 5.38
N GLU A 111 15.05 2.31 4.21
CA GLU A 111 15.72 2.52 2.92
C GLU A 111 15.86 4.00 2.55
N SER A 112 14.82 4.82 2.78
CA SER A 112 14.85 6.26 2.52
C SER A 112 15.88 7.00 3.38
N ARG A 113 16.17 6.50 4.58
CA ARG A 113 17.19 7.08 5.50
C ARG A 113 18.62 6.61 5.20
N ARG A 114 18.79 5.59 4.36
CA ARG A 114 20.10 5.07 3.93
C ARG A 114 20.59 5.72 2.64
N LYS A 115 19.71 6.40 1.91
CA LYS A 115 20.03 7.23 0.74
C LYS A 115 20.33 8.66 1.18
#